data_AF-A0A972ZXA7-F1
#
_entry.id   AF-A0A972ZXA7-F1
#
_cell.length_a   1.000
_cell.length_b   1.000
_cell.length_c   1.000
_cell.angle_alpha   90.00
_cell.angle_beta   90.00
_cell.angle_gamma   90.00
#
_symmetry.space_group_name_H-M   'P 1'
#
loop_
_entity.id
_entity.type
_entity.pdbx_description
1 polymer ?
#
loop_
_entity_poly.entity_id
_entity_poly.type
_entity_poly.pdbx_seq_one_letter_code
_entity_poly.pdbx_strand_id
1 'polypeptide(L)'
;MADFTTIEMIAGALIAFTLIKLMVVAVSLPAWLQFARKFYARPAITSTVSAVLAGAVLYALVQSGMTIIQILAVTVFIVLVLLVGMAPYGAELIRWFETRDMKAILRETWLYSLIWAALILWGLTELVLSAG
;
A
#
# COMPACT_ATOMS: atom_id res chain seq x y z
N MET A 1 -29.25 -8.34 11.75
CA MET A 1 -28.33 -7.67 10.79
C MET A 1 -26.99 -8.35 10.99
N ALA A 2 -26.29 -8.75 9.94
CA ALA A 2 -24.99 -9.42 10.10
C ALA A 2 -23.99 -8.38 10.63
N ASP A 3 -23.49 -8.59 11.85
CA ASP A 3 -22.38 -7.81 12.38
C ASP A 3 -21.12 -8.29 11.66
N PHE A 4 -20.74 -7.58 10.58
CA PHE A 4 -19.51 -7.87 9.87
C PHE A 4 -18.32 -7.64 10.79
N THR A 5 -17.39 -8.58 10.81
CA THR A 5 -16.12 -8.36 11.51
C THR A 5 -15.37 -7.22 10.82
N THR A 6 -14.59 -6.44 11.57
CA THR A 6 -13.80 -5.32 11.02
C THR A 6 -12.93 -5.73 9.83
N ILE A 7 -12.41 -6.96 9.84
CA ILE A 7 -11.61 -7.53 8.73
C ILE A 7 -12.47 -7.69 7.48
N GLU A 8 -13.69 -8.24 7.61
CA GLU A 8 -14.63 -8.39 6.50
C GLU A 8 -15.04 -7.04 5.92
N MET A 9 -15.20 -6.01 6.75
CA MET A 9 -15.48 -4.66 6.26
C MET A 9 -14.33 -4.09 5.43
N ILE A 10 -13.09 -4.24 5.89
CA ILE A 10 -11.89 -3.77 5.17
C ILE A 10 -11.74 -4.54 3.85
N ALA A 11 -11.90 -5.86 3.89
CA ALA A 11 -11.84 -6.70 2.70
C ALA A 11 -12.98 -6.37 1.72
N GLY A 12 -14.20 -6.22 2.21
CA GLY A 12 -15.37 -5.85 1.42
C GLY A 12 -15.20 -4.49 0.74
N ALA A 13 -14.65 -3.50 1.45
CA ALA A 13 -14.30 -2.22 0.87
C ALA A 13 -13.27 -2.38 -0.27
N LEU A 14 -12.18 -3.11 -0.03
CA LEU A 14 -11.16 -3.36 -1.05
C LEU A 14 -11.74 -4.07 -2.30
N ILE A 15 -12.58 -5.08 -2.09
CA ILE A 15 -13.27 -5.81 -3.17
C ILE A 15 -14.15 -4.84 -3.97
N ALA A 16 -15.01 -4.07 -3.30
CA ALA A 16 -15.90 -3.12 -3.95
C ALA A 16 -15.12 -2.08 -4.77
N PHE A 17 -14.08 -1.47 -4.19
CA PHE A 17 -13.22 -0.51 -4.90
C PHE A 17 -12.52 -1.13 -6.10
N THR A 18 -12.03 -2.37 -5.97
CA THR A 18 -11.34 -3.07 -7.05
C THR A 18 -12.30 -3.41 -8.19
N LEU A 19 -13.49 -3.91 -7.89
CA LEU A 19 -14.52 -4.19 -8.89
C LEU A 19 -14.94 -2.90 -9.62
N ILE A 20 -15.17 -1.81 -8.90
CA ILE A 20 -15.48 -0.50 -9.50
C ILE A 20 -14.34 -0.06 -10.43
N LYS A 21 -13.08 -0.14 -9.97
CA LYS A 21 -11.92 0.19 -10.79
C LYS A 21 -11.86 -0.64 -12.06
N LEU A 22 -12.04 -1.96 -11.97
CA LEU A 22 -12.01 -2.86 -13.12
C LEU A 22 -13.14 -2.55 -14.11
N MET A 23 -14.37 -2.29 -13.61
CA MET A 23 -15.49 -1.87 -14.45
C MET A 23 -15.20 -0.55 -15.17
N VAL A 24 -14.70 0.47 -14.46
CA VAL A 24 -14.39 1.77 -15.07
C VAL A 24 -13.27 1.63 -16.11
N VAL A 25 -12.23 0.84 -15.84
CA VAL A 25 -11.14 0.60 -16.79
C VAL A 25 -11.63 -0.16 -18.03
N ALA A 26 -12.52 -1.15 -17.85
CA ALA A 26 -13.09 -1.92 -18.94
C ALA A 26 -14.04 -1.09 -19.83
N VAL A 27 -14.81 -0.18 -19.24
CA VAL A 27 -15.74 0.70 -19.97
C VAL A 27 -15.04 1.91 -20.56
N SER A 28 -14.15 2.56 -19.81
CA SER A 28 -13.46 3.78 -20.23
C SER A 28 -12.12 3.95 -19.50
N LEU A 29 -11.06 3.40 -20.11
CA LEU A 29 -9.68 3.66 -19.72
C LEU A 29 -9.36 5.18 -19.67
N PRO A 30 -9.79 6.03 -20.63
CA PRO A 30 -9.53 7.47 -20.55
C PRO A 30 -10.15 8.13 -19.31
N ALA A 31 -11.36 7.73 -18.91
CA ALA A 31 -12.00 8.26 -17.70
C ALA A 31 -11.21 7.86 -16.45
N TRP A 32 -10.77 6.60 -16.36
CA TRP A 32 -9.91 6.15 -15.26
C TRP A 32 -8.61 6.94 -15.21
N LEU A 33 -7.93 7.12 -16.35
CA LEU A 33 -6.67 7.87 -16.41
C LEU A 33 -6.86 9.35 -16.03
N GLN A 34 -7.97 9.98 -16.42
CA GLN A 34 -8.27 11.36 -16.03
C GLN A 34 -8.50 11.47 -14.52
N PHE A 35 -9.23 10.53 -13.92
CA PHE A 35 -9.40 10.45 -12.48
C PHE A 35 -8.07 10.27 -11.77
N ALA A 36 -7.26 9.28 -12.19
CA ALA A 36 -5.94 9.02 -11.62
C ALA A 36 -5.04 10.26 -11.70
N ARG A 37 -5.00 10.96 -12.85
CA ARG A 37 -4.22 12.20 -13.00
C ARG A 37 -4.66 13.27 -12.01
N LYS A 38 -5.97 13.49 -11.82
CA LYS A 38 -6.47 14.47 -10.84
C LYS A 38 -6.10 14.08 -9.40
N PHE A 39 -6.20 12.80 -9.08
CA PHE A 39 -5.88 12.28 -7.75
C PHE A 39 -4.39 12.40 -7.45
N TYR A 40 -3.51 12.09 -8.40
CA TYR A 40 -2.05 12.18 -8.23
C TYR A 40 -1.48 13.58 -8.49
N ALA A 41 -2.26 14.54 -8.99
CA ALA A 41 -1.82 15.92 -9.21
C ALA A 41 -1.47 16.68 -7.91
N ARG A 42 -1.90 16.17 -6.76
CA ARG A 42 -1.63 16.76 -5.44
C ARG A 42 -0.87 15.78 -4.54
N PRO A 43 0.40 15.46 -4.85
CA PRO A 43 1.14 14.36 -4.24
C PRO A 43 1.23 14.48 -2.71
N ALA A 44 1.38 15.68 -2.16
CA ALA A 44 1.42 15.90 -0.71
C ALA A 44 0.11 15.52 -0.01
N ILE A 45 -1.05 15.88 -0.60
CA ILE A 45 -2.36 15.53 -0.06
C ILE A 45 -2.57 14.03 -0.18
N THR A 46 -2.30 13.46 -1.35
CA THR A 46 -2.46 12.03 -1.62
C THR A 46 -1.61 11.20 -0.67
N SER A 47 -0.33 11.55 -0.50
CA SER A 47 0.58 10.87 0.43
C SER A 47 0.08 10.95 1.87
N THR A 48 -0.35 12.13 2.34
CA THR A 48 -0.82 12.32 3.72
C THR A 48 -2.10 11.53 3.98
N VAL A 49 -3.09 11.63 3.08
CA VAL A 49 -4.36 10.91 3.21
C VAL A 49 -4.12 9.39 3.16
N SER A 50 -3.27 8.92 2.25
CA SER A 50 -2.90 7.51 2.18
C SER A 50 -2.16 7.02 3.43
N ALA A 51 -1.27 7.82 4.01
CA ALA A 51 -0.57 7.47 5.25
C ALA A 51 -1.53 7.37 6.44
N VAL A 52 -2.47 8.32 6.58
CA VAL A 52 -3.51 8.30 7.61
C VAL A 52 -4.41 7.07 7.44
N LEU A 53 -4.87 6.79 6.22
CA LEU A 53 -5.69 5.62 5.93
C LEU A 53 -4.93 4.31 6.20
N ALA A 54 -3.66 4.23 5.83
CA ALA A 54 -2.83 3.06 6.11
C ALA A 54 -2.68 2.82 7.62
N GLY A 55 -2.45 3.88 8.40
CA GLY A 55 -2.40 3.80 9.86
C GLY A 55 -3.74 3.37 10.48
N ALA A 56 -4.86 3.93 10.00
CA ALA A 56 -6.20 3.56 10.44
C ALA A 56 -6.53 2.10 10.14
N VAL A 57 -6.20 1.62 8.93
CA VAL A 57 -6.37 0.21 8.54
C VAL A 57 -5.48 -0.67 9.42
N LEU A 58 -4.19 -0.37 9.56
CA LEU A 58 -3.28 -1.15 10.40
C LEU A 58 -3.79 -1.27 11.84
N TYR A 59 -4.21 -0.15 12.45
CA TYR A 59 -4.78 -0.14 13.79
C TYR A 59 -6.02 -1.03 13.88
N ALA A 60 -6.95 -0.90 12.91
CA ALA A 60 -8.16 -1.70 12.87
C ALA A 60 -7.86 -3.21 12.72
N LEU A 61 -6.88 -3.58 11.89
CA LEU A 61 -6.46 -4.98 11.72
C LEU A 61 -5.87 -5.56 13.02
N VAL A 62 -5.00 -4.81 13.70
CA VAL A 62 -4.39 -5.24 14.98
C VAL A 62 -5.44 -5.36 16.07
N GLN A 63 -6.37 -4.41 16.19
CA GLN A 63 -7.49 -4.49 17.14
C GLN A 63 -8.45 -5.64 16.85
N SER A 64 -8.46 -6.14 15.61
CA SER A 64 -9.24 -7.32 15.20
C SER A 64 -8.53 -8.65 15.48
N GLY A 65 -7.37 -8.61 16.15
CA GLY A 65 -6.61 -9.79 16.54
C GLY A 65 -5.59 -10.27 15.50
N MET A 66 -5.37 -9.53 14.40
CA MET A 66 -4.28 -9.87 13.47
C MET A 66 -2.94 -9.39 13.99
N THR A 67 -1.94 -10.27 13.94
CA THR A 67 -0.58 -9.94 14.39
C THR A 67 0.19 -9.22 13.28
N ILE A 68 1.18 -8.42 13.68
CA ILE A 68 2.07 -7.74 12.71
C ILE A 68 2.77 -8.75 11.80
N ILE A 69 3.08 -9.96 12.29
CA ILE A 69 3.69 -11.05 11.52
C ILE A 69 2.75 -11.50 10.39
N GLN A 70 1.46 -11.72 10.68
CA GLN A 70 0.47 -12.09 9.67
C GLN A 70 0.30 -10.99 8.62
N ILE A 71 0.27 -9.73 9.04
CA ILE A 71 0.16 -8.56 8.15
C ILE A 71 1.39 -8.47 7.23
N LEU A 72 2.60 -8.62 7.76
CA LEU A 72 3.83 -8.63 6.97
C LEU A 72 3.87 -9.80 6.00
N ALA A 73 3.41 -11.00 6.40
CA ALA A 73 3.35 -12.16 5.52
C ALA A 73 2.44 -11.92 4.30
N VAL A 74 1.24 -11.36 4.51
CA VAL A 74 0.33 -10.99 3.40
C VAL A 74 0.93 -9.84 2.58
N THR A 75 1.61 -8.89 3.22
CA THR A 75 2.27 -7.78 2.52
C THR A 75 3.34 -8.29 1.56
N VAL A 76 4.18 -9.25 1.98
CA VAL A 76 5.17 -9.90 1.10
C VAL A 76 4.48 -10.57 -0.09
N PHE A 77 3.40 -11.31 0.15
CA PHE A 77 2.61 -11.91 -0.93
C PHE A 77 2.13 -10.86 -1.94
N ILE A 78 1.55 -9.74 -1.47
CA ILE A 78 1.08 -8.66 -2.35
C ILE A 78 2.24 -7.97 -3.09
N VAL A 79 3.38 -7.75 -2.45
CA VAL A 79 4.57 -7.18 -3.10
C VAL A 79 5.04 -8.06 -4.26
N LEU A 80 5.05 -9.39 -4.09
CA LEU A 80 5.40 -10.33 -5.16
C LEU A 80 4.42 -10.28 -6.33
N VAL A 81 3.11 -10.21 -6.05
CA VAL A 81 2.07 -10.06 -7.09
C VAL A 81 2.24 -8.73 -7.84
N LEU A 82 2.53 -7.64 -7.13
CA LEU A 82 2.79 -6.34 -7.75
C LEU A 82 4.04 -6.37 -8.62
N LEU A 83 5.09 -7.07 -8.19
CA LEU A 83 6.33 -7.22 -8.95
C LEU A 83 6.07 -7.88 -10.31
N VAL A 84 5.20 -8.89 -10.38
CA VAL A 84 4.81 -9.52 -11.66
C VAL A 84 4.21 -8.49 -12.62
N GLY A 85 3.33 -7.62 -12.14
CA GLY A 85 2.71 -6.57 -12.96
C GLY A 85 3.68 -5.45 -13.37
N MET A 86 4.67 -5.15 -12.52
CA MET A 86 5.62 -4.06 -12.74
C MET A 86 6.88 -4.49 -13.50
N ALA A 87 7.20 -5.79 -13.54
CA ALA A 87 8.42 -6.32 -14.15
C ALA A 87 8.68 -5.84 -15.59
N PRO A 88 7.68 -5.78 -16.50
CA PRO A 88 7.89 -5.27 -17.86
C PRO A 88 8.37 -3.81 -17.91
N TYR A 89 8.06 -3.01 -16.89
CA TYR A 89 8.42 -1.59 -16.79
C TYR A 89 9.69 -1.35 -15.96
N GLY A 90 10.35 -2.42 -15.48
CA GLY A 90 11.49 -2.31 -14.57
C GLY A 90 12.68 -1.55 -15.16
N ALA A 91 13.02 -1.79 -16.42
CA ALA A 91 14.15 -1.11 -17.08
C ALA A 91 13.92 0.40 -17.22
N GLU A 92 12.69 0.82 -17.52
CA GLU A 92 12.31 2.24 -17.60
C GLU A 92 12.35 2.90 -16.23
N LEU A 93 11.86 2.21 -15.20
CA LEU A 93 11.88 2.69 -13.83
C LEU A 93 13.31 2.86 -13.30
N ILE A 94 14.22 1.90 -13.56
CA ILE A 94 15.64 1.99 -13.17
C ILE A 94 16.31 3.19 -13.84
N ARG A 95 16.15 3.34 -15.16
CA ARG A 95 16.69 4.50 -15.90
C ARG A 95 16.18 5.82 -15.33
N TRP A 96 14.90 5.89 -14.97
CA TRP A 96 14.33 7.08 -14.33
C TRP A 96 15.01 7.39 -13.00
N PHE A 97 15.28 6.38 -12.16
CA PHE A 97 16.00 6.56 -10.91
C PHE A 97 17.45 7.01 -11.11
N GLU A 98 18.17 6.47 -12.09
CA GLU A 98 19.55 6.86 -12.41
C GLU A 98 19.67 8.33 -12.82
N THR A 99 18.62 8.92 -13.39
CA THR A 99 18.61 10.33 -13.79
C THR A 99 18.40 11.30 -12.62
N ARG A 100 18.11 10.80 -11.42
CA ARG A 100 17.75 11.60 -10.25
C ARG A 100 18.80 11.51 -9.16
N ASP A 101 18.96 12.60 -8.42
CA ASP A 101 19.80 12.62 -7.22
C ASP A 101 19.18 11.73 -6.13
N MET A 102 19.96 10.75 -5.65
CA MET A 102 19.55 9.83 -4.59
C MET A 102 19.14 10.58 -3.32
N LYS A 103 19.81 11.69 -2.99
CA LYS A 103 19.44 12.49 -1.80
C LYS A 103 18.07 13.15 -1.97
N ALA A 104 17.72 13.59 -3.17
CA ALA A 104 16.41 14.13 -3.48
C ALA A 104 15.32 13.05 -3.36
N ILE A 105 15.55 11.85 -3.92
CA ILE A 105 14.62 10.72 -3.81
C ILE A 105 14.38 10.32 -2.35
N LEU A 106 15.45 10.23 -1.54
CA LEU A 106 15.34 9.93 -0.12
C LEU A 106 14.56 11.00 0.63
N ARG A 107 14.77 12.28 0.29
CA ARG A 107 14.00 13.38 0.87
C ARG A 107 12.53 13.38 0.43
N GLU A 108 12.21 12.91 -0.77
CA GLU A 108 10.83 12.79 -1.25
C GLU A 108 10.12 11.59 -0.61
N THR A 109 10.84 10.51 -0.31
CA THR A 109 10.29 9.23 0.18
C THR A 109 10.53 8.98 1.68
N TRP A 110 11.12 9.93 2.42
CA TRP A 110 11.52 9.76 3.83
C TRP A 110 10.39 9.23 4.73
N LEU A 111 9.16 9.72 4.55
CA LEU A 111 8.01 9.32 5.36
C LEU A 111 7.66 7.85 5.08
N TYR A 112 7.68 7.45 3.82
CA TYR A 112 7.47 6.06 3.43
C TYR A 112 8.57 5.16 4.01
N SER A 113 9.84 5.58 3.92
CA SER A 113 10.97 4.85 4.51
C SER A 113 10.84 4.71 6.03
N LEU A 114 10.40 5.75 6.72
CA LEU A 114 10.20 5.74 8.17
C LEU A 114 9.06 4.78 8.57
N ILE A 115 7.94 4.79 7.85
CA ILE A 115 6.83 3.86 8.08
C ILE A 115 7.31 2.42 7.90
N TRP A 116 8.06 2.13 6.84
CA TRP A 116 8.62 0.80 6.61
C TRP A 116 9.58 0.36 7.71
N ALA A 117 10.49 1.25 8.12
CA ALA A 117 11.40 0.95 9.21
C ALA A 117 10.65 0.61 10.50
N ALA A 118 9.60 1.36 10.84
CA ALA A 118 8.76 1.10 12.01
C ALA A 118 8.05 -0.27 11.92
N LEU A 119 7.48 -0.61 10.77
CA LEU A 119 6.79 -1.89 10.57
C LEU A 119 7.75 -3.09 10.66
N ILE A 120 8.95 -2.98 10.09
CA ILE A 120 9.95 -4.04 10.14
C ILE A 120 10.50 -4.21 11.56
N LEU A 121 10.80 -3.11 12.26
CA LEU A 121 11.25 -3.17 13.64
C LEU A 121 10.20 -3.82 14.55
N TRP A 122 8.92 -3.45 14.40
CA TRP A 122 7.83 -4.08 15.14
C TRP A 122 7.68 -5.57 14.79
N GLY A 123 7.72 -5.93 13.51
CA GLY A 123 7.70 -7.33 13.08
C GLY A 123 8.84 -8.14 13.66
N LEU A 124 10.04 -7.56 13.72
CA LEU A 124 11.23 -8.20 14.28
C LEU A 124 11.10 -8.40 15.79
N THR A 125 10.63 -7.39 16.54
CA THR A 125 10.42 -7.54 17.99
C THR A 125 9.39 -8.61 18.30
N GLU A 126 8.28 -8.64 17.55
CA GLU A 126 7.23 -9.65 17.75
C GLU A 126 7.75 -11.06 17.43
N LEU A 127 8.54 -11.20 16.35
CA LEU A 127 9.11 -12.48 15.95
C LEU A 127 10.06 -13.02 17.02
N VAL A 128 10.94 -12.18 17.55
CA VAL A 128 11.89 -12.56 18.62
C VAL A 128 11.14 -12.92 19.91
N LEU A 129 10.14 -12.14 20.31
CA LEU A 129 9.33 -12.41 21.49
C LEU A 129 8.50 -13.69 21.36
N SER A 130 8.02 -14.02 20.16
CA SER A 130 7.26 -15.25 19.91
C SER A 130 8.12 -16.52 19.88
N ALA A 131 9.44 -16.37 19.71
CA ALA A 131 10.38 -17.47 19.58
C ALA A 131 11.14 -17.81 20.88
N GLY A 132 11.02 -16.96 21.92
CA GLY A 132 11.60 -17.17 23.25
C GLY A 132 10.54 -17.56 24.28
#